data_AF-A0AAW1QIS9-F1
#
_entry.id   AF-A0AAW1QIS9-F1
#
_cell.length_a   1.000
_cell.length_b   1.000
_cell.length_c   1.000
_cell.angle_alpha   90.00
_cell.angle_beta   90.00
_cell.angle_gamma   90.00
#
_symmetry.space_group_name_H-M   'P 1'
#
loop_
_entity.id
_entity.type
_entity.pdbx_description
1 polymer ?
#
loop_
_entity_poly.entity_id
_entity_poly.type
_entity_poly.pdbx_seq_one_letter_code
_entity_poly.pdbx_strand_id
1 'polypeptide(L)'
;MPDAKAQASPASGKAVPEGDPVAIVGERGPRKEKFFHLVQRLAGTSKGGRCRVRLLAEGKGGLFRPSGETWCEAESALVRVRTARTPGGVFRLLTLRKRILATELLD
;
A
#
# COMPACT_ATOMS: atom_id res chain seq x y z
N MET A 1 -4.92 -12.74 14.57
CA MET A 1 -4.12 -11.79 13.77
C MET A 1 -4.57 -12.00 12.34
N PRO A 2 -5.26 -11.06 11.67
CA PRO A 2 -6.16 -11.41 10.57
C PRO A 2 -5.41 -11.77 9.29
N ASP A 3 -5.74 -12.94 8.76
CA ASP A 3 -5.43 -13.42 7.41
C ASP A 3 -6.16 -12.57 6.35
N ALA A 4 -5.62 -11.39 6.05
CA ALA A 4 -6.02 -10.62 4.88
C ALA A 4 -5.13 -11.03 3.68
N LYS A 5 -5.62 -11.99 2.88
CA LYS A 5 -4.97 -12.39 1.61
C LYS A 5 -5.24 -11.28 0.58
N ALA A 6 -4.34 -10.31 0.47
CA ALA A 6 -4.38 -9.27 -0.57
C ALA A 6 -3.55 -9.74 -1.78
N GLN A 7 -4.20 -10.07 -2.90
CA GLN A 7 -3.56 -10.30 -4.19
C GLN A 7 -4.09 -9.28 -5.19
N ALA A 8 -3.24 -8.36 -5.65
CA ALA A 8 -3.57 -7.45 -6.75
C ALA A 8 -2.82 -7.87 -8.03
N SER A 9 -3.41 -7.52 -9.18
CA SER A 9 -2.82 -7.70 -10.52
C SER A 9 -1.54 -6.90 -10.70
N PRO A 10 -0.55 -7.43 -11.44
CA PRO A 10 0.66 -6.69 -11.76
C PRO A 10 0.30 -5.50 -12.66
N ALA A 11 0.21 -4.31 -12.07
CA ALA A 11 0.17 -3.07 -12.83
C ALA A 11 1.49 -2.93 -13.60
N SER A 12 1.45 -3.26 -14.90
CA SER A 12 2.42 -2.96 -15.95
C SER A 12 3.73 -2.28 -15.50
N GLY A 13 4.78 -3.09 -15.37
CA GLY A 13 6.07 -2.82 -16.02
C GLY A 13 7.05 -1.81 -15.40
N LYS A 14 6.83 -1.28 -14.20
CA LYS A 14 7.90 -0.56 -13.48
C LYS A 14 7.96 -1.00 -12.02
N ALA A 15 9.11 -1.49 -11.58
CA ALA A 15 9.39 -1.77 -10.17
C ALA A 15 9.02 -0.54 -9.33
N VAL A 16 8.23 -0.73 -8.27
CA VAL A 16 7.89 0.35 -7.34
C VAL A 16 9.19 0.80 -6.66
N PRO A 17 9.60 2.07 -6.80
CA PRO A 17 10.81 2.58 -6.17
C PRO A 17 10.73 2.44 -4.64
N GLU A 18 11.85 2.09 -4.02
CA GLU A 18 11.96 2.00 -2.56
C GLU A 18 11.69 3.37 -1.92
N GLY A 19 11.08 3.36 -0.74
CA GLY A 19 10.80 4.60 0.00
C GLY A 19 9.59 5.39 -0.48
N ASP A 20 9.01 5.10 -1.64
CA ASP A 20 7.78 5.75 -2.09
C ASP A 20 6.53 5.07 -1.47
N PRO A 21 5.52 5.87 -1.07
CA PRO A 21 4.24 5.33 -0.65
C PRO A 21 3.48 4.62 -1.78
N VAL A 22 2.94 3.45 -1.46
CA VAL A 22 2.03 2.67 -2.30
C VAL A 22 0.82 2.23 -1.48
N ALA A 23 -0.23 1.77 -2.15
CA ALA A 23 -1.41 1.24 -1.48
C ALA A 23 -1.49 -0.28 -1.65
N ILE A 24 -2.00 -0.97 -0.64
CA ILE A 24 -2.45 -2.36 -0.74
C ILE A 24 -3.96 -2.32 -0.58
N VAL A 25 -4.68 -2.96 -1.51
CA VAL A 25 -6.14 -3.02 -1.49
C VAL A 25 -6.54 -4.41 -1.02
N GLY A 26 -7.53 -4.47 -0.13
CA GLY A 26 -8.08 -5.72 0.38
C GLY A 26 -9.60 -5.65 0.47
N GLU A 27 -10.22 -6.80 0.66
CA GLU A 27 -11.66 -6.95 0.89
C GLU A 27 -11.93 -7.48 2.29
N ARG A 28 -12.96 -6.96 2.96
CA ARG A 28 -13.35 -7.40 4.30
C ARG A 28 -14.81 -7.82 4.35
N GLY A 29 -15.05 -8.90 5.08
CA GLY A 29 -16.39 -9.37 5.46
C GLY A 29 -17.16 -10.03 4.31
N PRO A 30 -18.36 -10.54 4.59
CA PRO A 30 -19.17 -11.29 3.62
C PRO A 30 -19.66 -10.43 2.46
N ARG A 31 -19.61 -9.09 2.60
CA ARG A 31 -20.01 -8.13 1.57
C ARG A 31 -18.87 -7.67 0.66
N LYS A 32 -17.66 -8.25 0.80
CA LYS A 32 -16.47 -7.87 0.02
C LYS A 32 -16.22 -6.35 0.03
N GLU A 33 -16.31 -5.72 1.21
CA GLU A 33 -16.09 -4.28 1.31
C GLU A 33 -14.61 -3.98 1.08
N LYS A 34 -14.31 -3.19 0.05
CA LYS A 34 -12.93 -2.82 -0.29
C LYS A 34 -12.39 -1.77 0.66
N PHE A 35 -11.21 -2.02 1.19
CA PHE A 35 -10.41 -1.07 1.96
C PHE A 35 -9.00 -0.99 1.37
N PHE A 36 -8.23 0.02 1.78
CA PHE A 36 -6.82 0.08 1.42
C PHE A 36 -5.97 0.46 2.64
N HIS A 37 -4.75 -0.07 2.67
CA HIS A 37 -3.68 0.42 3.52
C HIS A 37 -2.69 1.17 2.68
N LEU A 38 -2.27 2.35 3.16
CA LEU A 38 -1.13 3.04 2.59
C LEU A 38 0.13 2.49 3.26
N VAL A 39 1.12 2.10 2.47
CA VAL A 39 2.36 1.51 2.95
C VAL A 39 3.56 2.11 2.23
N GLN A 40 4.74 1.92 2.79
CA GLN A 40 6.01 2.31 2.20
C GLN A 40 6.85 1.06 1.98
N ARG A 41 7.40 0.89 0.77
CA ARG A 41 8.36 -0.19 0.51
C ARG A 41 9.66 0.11 1.24
N LEU A 42 10.14 -0.83 2.06
CA LEU A 42 11.43 -0.74 2.74
C LEU A 42 12.53 -1.29 1.84
N ALA A 43 13.73 -0.72 1.97
CA ALA A 43 14.91 -1.21 1.27
C ALA A 43 15.30 -2.61 1.73
N GLY A 44 15.66 -3.47 0.78
CA GLY A 44 16.11 -4.84 1.08
C GLY A 44 15.75 -5.85 -0.01
N THR A 45 16.28 -7.07 0.13
CA THR A 45 16.14 -8.15 -0.84
C THR A 45 14.69 -8.61 -0.97
N SER A 46 14.10 -8.35 -2.14
CA SER A 46 12.88 -8.99 -2.59
C SER A 46 13.15 -10.48 -2.83
N LYS A 47 12.60 -11.36 -1.99
CA LYS A 47 12.78 -12.81 -2.14
C LYS A 47 11.47 -13.43 -2.60
N GLY A 48 11.49 -14.07 -3.78
CA GLY A 48 10.31 -14.74 -4.35
C GLY A 48 9.15 -13.80 -4.69
N GLY A 49 9.43 -12.60 -5.21
CA GLY A 49 8.39 -11.63 -5.61
C GLY A 49 7.67 -10.95 -4.45
N ARG A 50 8.19 -11.08 -3.22
CA ARG A 50 7.68 -10.39 -2.02
C ARG A 50 8.66 -9.31 -1.58
N CYS A 51 8.13 -8.21 -1.08
CA CYS A 51 8.91 -7.10 -0.53
C CYS A 51 8.46 -6.79 0.90
N ARG A 52 9.35 -6.20 1.68
CA ARG A 52 9.00 -5.73 3.02
C ARG A 52 8.37 -4.35 2.93
N VAL A 53 7.24 -4.18 3.59
CA VAL A 53 6.49 -2.92 3.63
C VAL A 53 6.33 -2.44 5.06
N ARG A 54 6.14 -1.14 5.23
CA ARG A 54 5.80 -0.47 6.49
C ARG A 54 4.47 0.24 6.35
N LEU A 55 3.56 0.09 7.32
CA LEU A 55 2.30 0.83 7.31
C LEU A 55 2.56 2.33 7.44
N LEU A 56 1.84 3.11 6.64
CA LEU A 56 1.71 4.55 6.82
C LEU A 56 0.34 4.80 7.47
N ALA A 57 0.35 5.06 8.78
CA ALA A 57 -0.86 5.28 9.56
C ALA A 57 -1.44 6.67 9.25
N GLU A 58 -2.74 6.73 8.99
CA GLU A 58 -3.44 7.99 8.81
C GLU A 58 -3.58 8.73 10.15
N GLY A 59 -3.04 9.94 10.21
CA GLY A 59 -3.18 10.86 11.32
C GLY A 59 -4.25 11.93 11.04
N LYS A 60 -4.38 12.86 11.99
CA LYS A 60 -5.28 14.02 11.85
C LYS A 60 -4.93 14.83 10.59
N GLY A 61 -5.95 15.26 9.85
CA GLY A 61 -5.79 16.08 8.65
C GLY A 61 -5.46 15.32 7.36
N GLY A 62 -5.62 13.99 7.33
CA GLY A 62 -5.38 13.18 6.12
C GLY A 62 -3.89 13.03 5.78
N LEU A 63 -3.03 13.17 6.79
CA LEU A 63 -1.59 13.03 6.69
C LEU A 63 -1.17 11.64 7.18
N PHE A 64 -0.29 10.98 6.43
CA PHE A 64 0.12 9.61 6.67
C PHE A 64 1.56 9.56 7.20
N ARG A 65 1.75 8.89 8.34
CA ARG A 65 3.04 8.79 9.04
C ARG A 65 3.53 7.35 9.08
N PRO A 66 4.84 7.10 8.92
CA PRO A 66 5.40 5.77 9.13
C PRO A 66 5.06 5.24 10.53
N SER A 67 4.47 4.05 10.61
CA SER A 67 4.26 3.33 11.86
C SER A 67 5.40 2.34 12.12
N GLY A 68 5.41 1.72 13.30
CA GLY A 68 6.33 0.61 13.61
C GLY A 68 5.92 -0.74 12.98
N GLU A 69 4.74 -0.80 12.35
CA GLU A 69 4.18 -2.03 11.81
C GLU A 69 4.76 -2.35 10.43
N THR A 70 5.33 -3.55 10.29
CA THR A 70 5.95 -4.02 9.04
C THR A 70 5.59 -5.47 8.75
N TRP A 71 5.41 -5.82 7.48
CA TRP A 71 5.19 -7.20 7.02
C TRP A 71 5.77 -7.40 5.62
N CYS A 72 5.67 -8.62 5.11
CA CYS A 72 6.06 -8.96 3.74
C CYS A 72 4.84 -9.09 2.85
N GLU A 73 4.81 -8.32 1.77
CA GLU A 73 3.71 -8.31 0.81
C GLU A 73 4.18 -8.71 -0.59
N ALA A 74 3.29 -9.30 -1.38
CA ALA A 74 3.57 -9.53 -2.81
C ALA A 74 3.79 -8.20 -3.54
N GLU A 75 4.85 -8.11 -4.35
CA GLU A 75 5.11 -6.90 -5.14
C GLU A 75 3.97 -6.60 -6.12
N SER A 76 3.28 -7.64 -6.60
CA SER A 76 2.10 -7.49 -7.46
C SER A 76 0.90 -6.87 -6.73
N ALA A 77 0.83 -6.98 -5.40
CA ALA A 77 -0.25 -6.39 -4.61
C ALA A 77 -0.11 -4.87 -4.41
N LEU A 78 1.03 -4.29 -4.81
CA LEU A 78 1.33 -2.88 -4.61
C LEU A 78 0.73 -2.00 -5.70
N VAL A 79 -0.20 -1.14 -5.30
CA VAL A 79 -0.83 -0.15 -6.16
C VAL A 79 -0.09 1.18 -6.03
N ARG A 80 0.44 1.67 -7.15
CA ARG A 80 1.11 2.98 -7.19
C ARG A 80 0.11 4.10 -6.87
N VAL A 81 0.48 4.97 -5.96
CA VAL A 81 -0.28 6.18 -5.64
C VAL A 81 0.58 7.42 -5.75
N ARG A 82 -0.06 8.56 -5.96
CA ARG A 82 0.59 9.86 -5.92
C ARG A 82 0.54 10.37 -4.49
N THR A 83 1.71 10.77 -3.98
CA THR A 83 1.81 11.40 -2.67
C THR A 83 2.69 12.65 -2.74
N ALA A 84 2.47 13.59 -1.82
CA ALA A 84 3.40 14.67 -1.55
C ALA A 84 4.08 14.41 -0.21
N ARG A 85 5.41 14.46 -0.19
CA ARG A 85 6.19 14.35 1.04
C ARG A 85 6.36 15.75 1.64
N THR A 86 6.04 15.87 2.92
CA THR A 86 6.31 17.08 3.70
C THR A 86 7.75 17.04 4.25
N PRO A 87 8.34 18.19 4.61
CA PRO A 87 9.68 18.25 5.22
C PRO A 87 9.82 17.39 6.48
N GLY A 88 8.74 17.19 7.24
CA GLY A 88 8.72 16.33 8.44
C GLY A 88 8.63 14.83 8.19
N GLY A 89 8.80 14.37 6.94
CA GLY A 89 8.72 12.93 6.60
C GLY A 89 7.31 12.35 6.61
N VAL A 90 6.28 13.21 6.60
CA VAL A 90 4.87 12.83 6.55
C VAL A 90 4.37 12.91 5.11
N PHE A 91 3.46 12.02 4.71
CA PHE A 91 2.95 11.94 3.36
C PHE A 91 1.50 12.42 3.26
N ARG A 92 1.18 13.17 2.21
CA ARG A 92 -0.20 13.51 1.85
C ARG A 92 -0.60 12.69 0.64
N LEU A 93 -1.71 11.96 0.75
CA LEU A 93 -2.26 11.21 -0.37
C LEU A 93 -2.91 12.16 -1.38
N LEU A 94 -2.43 12.14 -2.63
CA LEU A 94 -2.97 12.93 -3.73
C LEU A 94 -3.85 12.09 -4.66
N THR A 95 -3.67 10.77 -4.69
CA THR A 95 -4.61 9.88 -5.38
C THR A 95 -5.95 9.84 -4.65
N LEU A 96 -7.04 10.07 -5.37
CA LEU A 96 -8.39 9.94 -4.81
C LEU A 96 -8.63 8.52 -4.30
N ARG A 97 -9.16 8.38 -3.08
CA ARG A 97 -9.47 7.06 -2.47
C ARG A 97 -10.29 6.16 -3.38
N LYS A 98 -11.32 6.72 -4.04
CA LYS A 98 -12.16 5.98 -5.01
C LYS A 98 -11.37 5.35 -6.16
N ARG A 99 -10.27 5.98 -6.61
CA ARG A 99 -9.40 5.41 -7.65
C ARG A 99 -8.55 4.26 -7.14
N ILE A 100 -8.13 4.31 -5.87
CA ILE A 100 -7.39 3.22 -5.24
C ILE A 100 -8.31 2.01 -5.09
N LEU A 101 -9.53 2.23 -4.58
CA LEU A 101 -10.53 1.16 -4.38
C LEU A 101 -11.09 0.57 -5.67
N ALA A 102 -11.02 1.30 -6.78
CA ALA A 102 -11.37 0.79 -8.10
C ALA A 102 -10.36 -0.23 -8.65
N THR A 103 -9.23 -0.44 -7.97
CA THR A 103 -8.25 -1.46 -8.37
C THR A 103 -8.89 -2.85 -8.32
N GLU A 104 -8.69 -3.60 -9.39
CA GLU A 104 -9.11 -5.00 -9.49
C GLU A 104 -8.22 -5.86 -8.59
N LEU A 105 -8.88 -6.69 -7.78
CA LEU A 105 -8.23 -7.69 -6.94
C LEU A 105 -8.26 -9.01 -7.69
N LEU A 106 -7.19 -9.77 -7.61
CA LEU A 106 -7.12 -11.13 -8.13
C LEU A 106 -7.58 -12.10 -7.03
N ASP A 107 -8.41 -13.08 -7.40
CA ASP A 107 -8.83 -14.21 -6.55
C ASP A 107 -7.67 -15.18 -6.23
#